data_AF-A0A0D2CEE9-F1
#
_entry.id   AF-A0A0D2CEE9-F1
#
_cell.length_a   1.000
_cell.length_b   1.000
_cell.length_c   1.000
_cell.angle_alpha   90.00
_cell.angle_beta   90.00
_cell.angle_gamma   90.00
#
_symmetry.space_group_name_H-M   'P 1'
#
loop_
_entity.id
_entity.type
_entity.pdbx_description
1 polymer ?
#
loop_
_entity_poly.entity_id
_entity_poly.type
_entity_poly.pdbx_seq_one_letter_code
_entity_poly.pdbx_strand_id
1 'polypeptide(L)'
;MPQQEEESKPTWLPSSPSTPDCRTTPTTVIRFGIMSSPTYPDPRPAIVVGDRVLNLSLLKKWDGFCLLEESTKSHLQVFDESDLDSFAALPADIRSRLRRYLQDLLIKDGPYASALQDKLLVRAAVVFPVGDVTIHPPFKADWIDATVL
;
A
#
# COMPACT_ATOMS: atom_id res chain seq x y z
N MET A 1 11.91 9.84 33.64
CA MET A 1 12.13 8.86 32.55
C MET A 1 11.62 9.50 31.28
N PRO A 2 12.45 10.13 30.44
CA PRO A 2 11.98 10.65 29.17
C PRO A 2 11.63 9.45 28.28
N GLN A 3 10.38 9.40 27.84
CA GLN A 3 9.92 8.46 26.82
C GLN A 3 10.76 8.68 25.58
N GLN A 4 11.48 7.64 25.14
CA GLN A 4 12.17 7.69 23.86
C GLN A 4 11.10 7.79 22.77
N GLU A 5 11.01 8.98 22.19
CA GLU A 5 10.25 9.25 20.97
C GLU A 5 10.90 8.39 19.87
N GLU A 6 10.21 7.33 19.47
CA GLU A 6 10.66 6.42 18.43
C GLU A 6 10.85 7.24 17.14
N GLU A 7 12.11 7.46 16.75
CA GLU A 7 12.53 8.30 15.63
C GLU A 7 11.91 7.76 14.32
N SER A 8 10.72 8.27 13.98
CA SER A 8 9.99 7.85 12.80
C SER A 8 10.72 8.38 11.55
N LYS A 9 11.22 7.48 10.71
CA LYS A 9 11.86 7.87 9.45
C LYS A 9 10.90 8.73 8.61
N PRO A 10 11.36 9.89 8.10
CA PRO A 10 10.48 10.80 7.35
C PRO A 10 10.02 10.16 6.04
N THR A 11 8.77 10.42 5.63
CA THR A 11 8.28 10.06 4.28
C THR A 11 8.39 11.24 3.33
N TRP A 12 8.46 10.93 2.03
CA TRP A 12 8.35 11.91 0.96
C TRP A 12 6.91 12.22 0.54
N LEU A 13 5.91 11.49 1.06
CA LEU A 13 4.50 11.76 0.78
C LEU A 13 4.09 13.14 1.34
N PRO A 14 3.33 13.95 0.57
CA PRO A 14 2.88 15.25 1.04
C PRO A 14 1.86 15.07 2.16
N SER A 15 2.18 15.56 3.36
CA SER A 15 1.25 15.65 4.48
C SER A 15 0.24 16.77 4.25
N SER A 16 -1.04 16.50 4.48
CA SER A 16 -2.05 17.56 4.53
C SER A 16 -1.93 18.36 5.85
N PRO A 17 -1.94 19.71 5.82
CA PRO A 17 -1.80 20.55 7.01
C PRO A 17 -3.05 20.62 7.90
N SER A 18 -4.14 19.90 7.59
CA SER A 18 -5.41 20.04 8.31
C SER A 18 -5.85 18.74 9.01
N THR A 19 -5.92 18.86 10.35
CA THR A 19 -6.67 18.03 11.30
C THR A 19 -6.00 16.73 11.79
N PRO A 20 -5.63 16.64 13.08
CA PRO A 20 -5.27 15.38 13.71
C PRO A 20 -6.56 14.58 13.97
N ASP A 21 -7.06 13.87 12.96
CA ASP A 21 -8.12 12.88 13.13
C ASP A 21 -7.52 11.51 13.49
N CYS A 22 -8.22 10.74 14.33
CA CYS A 22 -7.85 9.36 14.72
C CYS A 22 -7.80 8.36 13.54
N ARG A 23 -8.10 8.81 12.32
CA ARG A 23 -8.06 8.03 11.08
C ARG A 23 -6.67 8.04 10.42
N THR A 24 -5.82 8.99 10.79
CA THR A 24 -4.46 9.16 10.24
C THR A 24 -3.56 8.04 10.76
N THR A 25 -3.10 7.15 9.87
CA THR A 25 -2.00 6.26 10.25
C THR A 25 -0.74 7.09 10.45
N PRO A 26 0.06 6.80 11.48
CA PRO A 26 1.44 7.24 11.44
C PRO A 26 2.04 6.70 10.15
N THR A 27 2.80 7.54 9.46
CA THR A 27 3.49 7.22 8.19
C THR A 27 4.25 5.89 8.22
N THR A 28 4.68 5.45 9.39
CA THR A 28 5.37 4.17 9.63
C THR A 28 4.47 2.93 9.42
N VAL A 29 3.14 3.08 9.49
CA VAL A 29 2.18 1.98 9.46
C VAL A 29 1.40 1.97 8.14
N ILE A 30 1.71 0.99 7.28
CA ILE A 30 0.97 0.74 6.05
C ILE A 30 -0.17 -0.26 6.26
N ARG A 31 -1.35 0.02 5.73
CA ARG A 31 -2.49 -0.92 5.75
C ARG A 31 -2.80 -1.37 4.33
N PHE A 32 -3.05 -2.66 4.14
CA PHE A 32 -3.48 -3.20 2.84
C PHE A 32 -5.00 -3.12 2.73
N GLY A 33 -5.50 -2.88 1.52
CA GLY A 33 -6.92 -2.86 1.21
C GLY A 33 -7.16 -2.98 -0.30
N ILE A 34 -8.42 -2.85 -0.71
CA ILE A 34 -8.84 -2.83 -2.11
C ILE A 34 -9.40 -1.44 -2.42
N MET A 35 -8.99 -0.85 -3.53
CA MET A 35 -9.47 0.45 -3.99
C MET A 35 -9.98 0.40 -5.43
N SER A 36 -10.86 1.33 -5.77
CA SER A 36 -11.08 1.79 -7.15
C SER A 36 -11.09 3.32 -7.20
N SER A 37 -10.96 3.88 -8.39
CA SER A 37 -11.08 5.33 -8.62
C SER A 37 -11.88 5.60 -9.90
N PRO A 38 -12.35 6.84 -10.13
CA PRO A 38 -13.06 7.17 -11.37
C PRO A 38 -12.25 6.86 -12.64
N THR A 39 -10.92 6.99 -12.56
CA THR A 39 -10.00 6.67 -13.67
C THR A 39 -9.73 5.16 -13.79
N TYR A 40 -9.80 4.43 -12.67
CA TYR A 40 -9.53 3.00 -12.59
C TYR A 40 -10.67 2.31 -11.82
N PRO A 41 -11.80 2.03 -12.50
CA PRO A 41 -13.02 1.57 -11.85
C PRO A 41 -12.90 0.13 -11.32
N ASP A 42 -11.99 -0.67 -11.88
CA ASP A 42 -11.78 -2.04 -11.43
C ASP A 42 -11.14 -2.06 -10.03
N PRO A 43 -11.70 -2.82 -9.07
CA PRO A 43 -11.10 -2.99 -7.75
C PRO A 43 -9.72 -3.65 -7.84
N ARG A 44 -8.73 -3.05 -7.16
CA ARG A 44 -7.34 -3.54 -7.12
C ARG A 44 -6.71 -3.38 -5.74
N PRO A 45 -5.67 -4.16 -5.41
CA PRO A 45 -4.95 -4.06 -4.17
C PRO A 45 -4.20 -2.74 -4.06
N ALA A 46 -4.28 -2.15 -2.88
CA ALA A 46 -3.71 -0.87 -2.56
C ALA A 46 -3.16 -0.86 -1.13
N ILE A 47 -2.29 0.10 -0.86
CA ILE A 47 -1.89 0.44 0.51
C ILE A 47 -2.36 1.84 0.88
N VAL A 48 -2.82 1.98 2.12
CA VAL A 48 -3.20 3.26 2.74
C VAL A 48 -2.10 3.70 3.68
N VAL A 49 -1.63 4.95 3.50
CA VAL A 49 -0.59 5.59 4.30
C VAL A 49 -0.97 7.05 4.53
N GLY A 50 -1.26 7.39 5.79
CA GLY A 50 -1.79 8.71 6.15
C GLY A 50 -3.10 8.99 5.42
N ASP A 51 -3.11 10.07 4.64
CA ASP A 51 -4.22 10.55 3.81
C ASP A 51 -4.07 10.13 2.32
N ARG A 52 -3.14 9.22 2.02
CA ARG A 52 -2.84 8.76 0.66
C ARG A 52 -3.11 7.27 0.50
N VAL A 53 -3.43 6.91 -0.74
CA VAL A 53 -3.58 5.53 -1.20
C VAL A 53 -2.67 5.29 -2.39
N LEU A 54 -1.91 4.21 -2.37
CA LEU A 54 -1.09 3.77 -3.50
C LEU A 54 -1.73 2.55 -4.16
N ASN A 55 -1.99 2.63 -5.46
CA ASN A 55 -2.46 1.51 -6.26
C ASN A 55 -1.31 0.56 -6.62
N LEU A 56 -1.32 -0.68 -6.10
CA LEU A 56 -0.21 -1.63 -6.28
C LEU A 56 -0.14 -2.20 -7.71
N SER A 57 -1.29 -2.32 -8.39
CA SER A 57 -1.32 -2.75 -9.80
C SER A 57 -0.65 -1.71 -10.70
N LEU A 58 -0.95 -0.43 -10.49
CA LEU A 58 -0.30 0.66 -11.23
C LEU A 58 1.17 0.78 -10.86
N LEU A 59 1.52 0.65 -9.59
CA LEU A 59 2.92 0.63 -9.16
C LEU A 59 3.71 -0.44 -9.90
N LYS A 60 3.14 -1.65 -10.04
CA LYS A 60 3.74 -2.73 -10.83
C LYS A 60 3.86 -2.38 -12.30
N LYS A 61 2.80 -1.83 -12.90
CA LYS A 61 2.77 -1.43 -14.32
C LYS A 61 3.86 -0.41 -14.66
N TRP A 62 4.21 0.48 -13.72
CA TRP A 62 5.23 1.51 -13.88
C TRP A 62 6.62 1.11 -13.37
N ASP A 63 6.88 -0.20 -13.26
CA ASP A 63 8.17 -0.76 -12.85
C ASP A 63 8.60 -0.32 -11.44
N GLY A 64 7.62 -0.12 -10.55
CA GLY A 64 7.84 0.29 -9.15
C GLY A 64 8.37 -0.82 -8.24
N PHE A 65 8.54 -2.05 -8.75
CA PHE A 65 9.14 -3.19 -8.04
C PHE A 65 10.46 -3.64 -8.68
N CYS A 66 11.09 -2.80 -9.51
CA CYS A 66 12.31 -3.17 -10.25
C CYS A 66 13.49 -3.56 -9.34
N LEU A 67 13.57 -2.97 -8.15
CA LEU A 67 14.63 -3.21 -7.15
C LEU A 67 14.32 -4.37 -6.19
N LEU A 68 13.21 -5.10 -6.40
CA LEU A 68 12.84 -6.27 -5.62
C LEU A 68 13.64 -7.50 -6.07
N GLU A 69 13.89 -8.45 -5.17
CA GLU A 69 14.51 -9.73 -5.50
C GLU A 69 13.64 -10.56 -6.46
N GLU A 70 14.28 -11.27 -7.40
CA GLU A 70 13.60 -12.06 -8.43
C GLU A 70 12.68 -13.14 -7.85
N SER A 71 13.08 -13.74 -6.73
CA SER A 71 12.30 -14.74 -5.98
C SER A 71 10.94 -14.21 -5.52
N THR A 72 10.84 -12.90 -5.28
CA THR A 72 9.61 -12.25 -4.79
C THR A 72 8.83 -11.61 -5.95
N LYS A 73 9.52 -11.22 -7.03
CA LYS A 73 8.89 -10.66 -8.25
C LYS A 73 7.92 -11.62 -8.94
N SER A 74 8.19 -12.92 -8.90
CA SER A 74 7.31 -13.97 -9.46
C SER A 74 5.90 -13.95 -8.86
N HIS A 75 5.73 -13.42 -7.64
CA HIS A 75 4.46 -13.37 -6.92
C HIS A 75 3.69 -12.05 -7.12
N LEU A 76 4.17 -11.11 -7.93
CA LEU A 76 3.53 -9.80 -8.13
C LEU A 76 2.21 -9.85 -8.91
N GLN A 77 1.80 -11.01 -9.44
CA GLN A 77 0.50 -11.18 -10.10
C GLN A 77 -0.67 -10.97 -9.13
N VAL A 78 -0.48 -11.23 -7.84
CA VAL A 78 -1.53 -11.01 -6.81
C VAL A 78 -2.01 -9.56 -6.74
N PHE A 79 -1.22 -8.60 -7.22
CA PHE A 79 -1.60 -7.18 -7.24
C PHE A 79 -2.52 -6.79 -8.40
N ASP A 80 -2.89 -7.72 -9.29
CA ASP A 80 -3.91 -7.48 -10.33
C ASP A 80 -5.30 -8.02 -9.95
N GLU A 81 -5.42 -8.68 -8.80
CA GLU A 81 -6.66 -9.31 -8.36
C GLU A 81 -7.65 -8.31 -7.74
N SER A 82 -8.92 -8.69 -7.64
CA SER A 82 -9.97 -7.83 -7.09
C SER A 82 -10.09 -7.88 -5.56
N ASP A 83 -9.34 -8.77 -4.92
CA ASP A 83 -9.34 -9.03 -3.47
C ASP A 83 -7.91 -9.34 -2.97
N LEU A 84 -7.77 -9.52 -1.66
CA LEU A 84 -6.49 -9.85 -1.01
C LEU A 84 -6.34 -11.34 -0.72
N ASP A 85 -7.20 -12.21 -1.25
CA ASP A 85 -7.19 -13.65 -0.92
C ASP A 85 -5.88 -14.30 -1.39
N SER A 86 -5.52 -14.09 -2.66
CA SER A 86 -4.27 -14.61 -3.21
C SER A 86 -3.03 -13.98 -2.57
N PHE A 87 -3.10 -12.71 -2.19
CA PHE A 87 -2.02 -12.08 -1.43
C PHE A 87 -1.88 -12.72 -0.04
N ALA A 88 -2.99 -13.02 0.64
CA ALA A 88 -3.00 -13.68 1.95
C ALA A 88 -2.52 -15.13 1.90
N ALA A 89 -2.77 -15.83 0.78
CA ALA A 89 -2.29 -17.18 0.52
C ALA A 89 -0.76 -17.26 0.31
N LEU A 90 -0.08 -16.13 0.06
CA LEU A 90 1.37 -16.11 -0.08
C LEU A 90 2.08 -16.50 1.23
N PRO A 91 3.25 -17.17 1.13
CA PRO A 91 4.10 -17.45 2.27
C PRO A 91 4.39 -16.20 3.11
N ALA A 92 4.46 -16.38 4.44
CA ALA A 92 4.61 -15.27 5.38
C ALA A 92 5.91 -14.47 5.17
N ASP A 93 6.98 -15.13 4.73
CA ASP A 93 8.26 -14.53 4.41
C ASP A 93 8.18 -13.66 3.14
N ILE A 94 7.47 -14.13 2.10
CA ILE A 94 7.18 -13.36 0.88
C ILE A 94 6.36 -12.10 1.23
N ARG A 95 5.28 -12.25 2.01
CA ARG A 95 4.47 -11.11 2.47
C ARG A 95 5.28 -10.12 3.29
N SER A 96 6.16 -10.61 4.14
CA SER A 96 7.05 -9.76 4.96
C SER A 96 8.04 -8.97 4.11
N ARG A 97 8.65 -9.60 3.10
CA ARG A 97 9.54 -8.94 2.13
C ARG A 97 8.80 -7.86 1.33
N LEU A 98 7.60 -8.16 0.82
CA LEU A 98 6.77 -7.19 0.09
C LEU A 98 6.37 -6.01 0.97
N ARG A 99 5.91 -6.26 2.20
CA ARG A 99 5.55 -5.21 3.15
C ARG A 99 6.76 -4.32 3.46
N ARG A 100 7.93 -4.91 3.68
CA ARG A 100 9.16 -4.17 3.96
C ARG A 100 9.59 -3.32 2.77
N TYR A 101 9.56 -3.88 1.57
CA TYR A 101 9.85 -3.15 0.34
C TYR A 101 8.96 -1.92 0.18
N LEU A 102 7.64 -2.08 0.38
CA LEU A 102 6.69 -0.98 0.30
C LEU A 102 6.92 0.08 1.39
N GLN A 103 7.33 -0.32 2.60
CA GLN A 103 7.73 0.64 3.65
C GLN A 103 8.98 1.41 3.23
N ASP A 104 10.02 0.72 2.77
CA ASP A 104 11.29 1.33 2.36
C ASP A 104 11.14 2.23 1.12
N LEU A 105 10.17 1.93 0.25
CA LEU A 105 9.78 2.76 -0.90
C LEU A 105 9.21 4.13 -0.49
N LEU A 106 8.62 4.23 0.71
CA LEU A 106 7.98 5.44 1.21
C LEU A 106 8.90 6.28 2.11
N ILE A 107 10.08 5.76 2.46
CA ILE A 107 11.10 6.50 3.22
C ILE A 107 11.68 7.58 2.30
N LYS A 108 11.72 8.81 2.82
CA LYS A 108 12.35 9.94 2.13
C LYS A 108 13.84 9.67 1.95
N ASP A 109 14.30 9.80 0.71
CA ASP A 109 15.70 9.57 0.30
C ASP A 109 16.17 8.14 0.68
N GLY A 110 15.21 7.21 0.68
CA GLY A 110 15.41 5.81 1.02
C GLY A 110 16.10 4.99 -0.08
N PRO A 111 16.37 3.70 0.17
CA PRO A 111 17.10 2.82 -0.74
C PRO A 111 16.38 2.60 -2.09
N TYR A 112 15.06 2.84 -2.13
CA TYR A 112 14.23 2.66 -3.31
C TYR A 112 13.65 3.97 -3.85
N ALA A 113 14.23 5.13 -3.49
CA ALA A 113 13.77 6.45 -3.97
C ALA A 113 13.70 6.52 -5.51
N SER A 114 14.67 5.93 -6.21
CA SER A 114 14.70 5.89 -7.68
C SER A 114 13.58 5.06 -8.31
N ALA A 115 12.95 4.15 -7.56
CA ALA A 115 11.84 3.34 -8.06
C ALA A 115 10.52 4.13 -8.12
N LEU A 116 10.29 5.04 -7.18
CA LEU A 116 9.03 5.82 -7.10
C LEU A 116 9.23 7.30 -6.75
N GLN A 117 9.96 7.66 -5.68
CA GLN A 117 10.13 9.05 -5.21
C GLN A 117 10.58 10.01 -6.31
N ASP A 118 11.56 9.62 -7.11
CA ASP A 118 12.19 10.49 -8.13
C ASP A 118 11.37 10.58 -9.42
N LYS A 119 10.43 9.65 -9.64
CA LYS A 119 9.62 9.56 -10.86
C LYS A 119 8.30 10.30 -10.68
N LEU A 120 8.32 11.63 -10.85
CA LEU A 120 7.15 12.49 -10.62
C LEU A 120 5.89 12.05 -11.37
N LEU A 121 6.02 11.68 -12.65
CA LEU A 121 4.88 11.21 -13.47
C LEU A 121 4.29 9.89 -12.94
N VAL A 122 5.15 8.97 -12.51
CA VAL A 122 4.70 7.69 -11.92
C VAL A 122 4.01 7.92 -10.59
N ARG A 123 4.54 8.82 -9.75
CA ARG A 123 3.90 9.18 -8.48
C ARG A 123 2.50 9.72 -8.69
N ALA A 124 2.33 10.66 -9.62
CA ALA A 124 1.02 11.22 -9.93
C ALA A 124 0.04 10.17 -10.49
N ALA A 125 0.54 9.13 -11.15
CA ALA A 125 -0.28 8.05 -11.69
C ALA A 125 -0.67 6.99 -10.64
N VAL A 126 0.14 6.80 -9.59
CA VAL A 126 0.02 5.68 -8.64
C VAL A 126 -0.54 6.13 -7.28
N VAL A 127 -0.28 7.37 -6.87
CA VAL A 127 -0.66 7.92 -5.56
C VAL A 127 -1.93 8.76 -5.68
N PHE A 128 -2.94 8.41 -4.90
CA PHE A 128 -4.24 9.08 -4.86
C PHE A 128 -4.50 9.66 -3.46
N PRO A 129 -5.20 10.79 -3.34
CA PRO A 129 -5.83 11.18 -2.08
C PRO A 129 -6.86 10.14 -1.65
N VAL A 130 -6.96 9.83 -0.34
CA VAL A 130 -7.98 8.90 0.19
C VAL A 130 -9.40 9.35 -0.16
N GLY A 131 -9.65 10.67 -0.23
CA GLY A 131 -10.96 11.23 -0.59
C GLY A 131 -11.38 11.01 -2.05
N ASP A 132 -10.44 10.68 -2.94
CA ASP A 132 -10.69 10.53 -4.37
C ASP A 132 -10.85 9.06 -4.80
N VAL A 133 -10.78 8.13 -3.84
CA VAL A 133 -10.87 6.69 -4.10
C VAL A 133 -12.03 6.07 -3.33
N THR A 134 -12.60 5.00 -3.89
CA THR A 134 -13.57 4.14 -3.20
C THR A 134 -12.83 2.95 -2.62
N ILE A 135 -12.99 2.71 -1.32
CA ILE A 135 -12.40 1.55 -0.62
C ILE A 135 -13.42 0.42 -0.57
N HIS A 136 -13.01 -0.77 -0.98
CA HIS A 136 -13.83 -1.98 -1.01
C HIS A 136 -13.43 -2.95 0.11
N PRO A 137 -14.31 -3.89 0.49
CA PRO A 137 -13.95 -5.00 1.37
C PRO A 137 -12.71 -5.76 0.86
N PRO A 138 -11.73 -6.06 1.73
CA PRO A 138 -10.46 -6.65 1.29
C PRO A 138 -10.53 -8.12 0.91
N PHE A 139 -11.52 -8.85 1.42
CA PHE A 139 -11.68 -10.28 1.20
C PHE A 139 -13.09 -10.53 0.69
N LYS A 140 -13.26 -11.61 -0.08
CA LYS A 140 -14.59 -12.10 -0.40
C LYS A 140 -15.26 -12.55 0.89
N ALA A 141 -16.50 -12.12 1.09
CA ALA A 141 -17.29 -12.60 2.20
C ALA A 141 -17.74 -14.03 1.88
N ASP A 142 -17.08 -15.02 2.48
CA ASP A 142 -17.64 -16.36 2.61
C ASP A 142 -18.59 -16.32 3.82
N TRP A 143 -19.88 -16.48 3.55
CA TRP A 143 -20.92 -16.43 4.57
C TRP A 143 -20.70 -17.56 5.58
N ILE A 144 -20.62 -17.22 6.86
CA ILE A 144 -20.77 -18.19 7.95
C ILE A 144 -21.91 -17.69 8.83
N ASP A 145 -23.05 -18.36 8.73
CA ASP A 145 -24.16 -18.22 9.67
C ASP A 145 -23.95 -19.20 10.83
N ALA A 146 -23.58 -18.66 11.99
CA ALA A 146 -23.34 -19.45 13.20
C ALA A 146 -24.62 -19.88 13.92
N THR A 147 -25.81 -19.52 13.43
CA THR A 147 -27.10 -20.00 13.97
C THR A 147 -27.42 -21.46 13.58
N VAL A 148 -26.49 -22.12 12.87
CA VAL A 148 -26.43 -23.56 12.60
C VAL A 148 -25.52 -24.30 13.62
N LEU A 149 -25.00 -23.62 14.64
CA LEU A 149 -24.24 -24.22 15.75
C LEU A 149 -24.89 -23.97 17.11
#